data_AF-A0A2W6CZ40-F1
#
_entry.id   AF-A0A2W6CZ40-F1
#
_cell.length_a   1.000
_cell.length_b   1.000
_cell.length_c   1.000
_cell.angle_alpha   90.00
_cell.angle_beta   90.00
_cell.angle_gamma   90.00
#
_symmetry.space_group_name_H-M   'P 1'
#
loop_
_entity.id
_entity.type
_entity.pdbx_description
1 polymer ?
#
loop_
_entity_poly.entity_id
_entity_poly.type
_entity_poly.pdbx_seq_one_letter_code
_entity_poly.pdbx_strand_id
1 'polypeptide(L)'
;MRVRRLLLVRHAPTRATRALTFPADEAIDERGRAAAVALRAAVPVRLEVLCSPALCCRETVEAAGLSQPTVVPELADCDVGSWAG
;
A
#
# COMPACT_ATOMS: atom_id res chain seq x y z
N MET A 1 8.01 -29.80 8.73
CA MET A 1 7.77 -28.48 9.35
C MET A 1 7.33 -27.51 8.24
N ARG A 2 6.16 -26.86 8.35
CA ARG A 2 5.67 -25.94 7.30
C ARG A 2 6.12 -24.52 7.64
N VAL A 3 6.99 -23.94 6.82
CA VAL A 3 7.43 -22.55 6.99
C VAL A 3 6.38 -21.61 6.41
N ARG A 4 5.96 -20.61 7.18
CA ARG A 4 5.13 -19.49 6.70
C ARG A 4 6.04 -18.28 6.48
N ARG A 5 5.75 -17.49 5.44
CA ARG A 5 6.45 -16.25 5.14
C ARG A 5 5.43 -15.12 5.16
N LEU A 6 5.84 -13.98 5.72
CA LEU A 6 5.08 -12.74 5.73
C LEU A 6 5.92 -11.68 5.02
N LEU A 7 5.31 -10.98 4.06
CA LEU A 7 5.91 -9.83 3.38
C LEU A 7 5.17 -8.58 3.84
N LEU A 8 5.93 -7.63 4.39
CA LEU A 8 5.41 -6.33 4.79
C LEU A 8 5.86 -5.30 3.77
N VAL A 9 4.91 -4.62 3.16
CA VAL A 9 5.15 -3.64 2.09
C VAL A 9 4.34 -2.40 2.43
N ARG A 10 4.98 -1.23 2.40
CA ARG A 10 4.28 0.07 2.51
C ARG A 10 3.59 0.40 1.19
N HIS A 11 2.56 1.24 1.23
CA HIS A 11 1.98 1.77 0.00
C HIS A 11 3.03 2.49 -0.86
N ALA A 12 2.79 2.52 -2.16
CA ALA A 12 3.63 3.25 -3.07
C ALA A 12 3.55 4.77 -2.79
N PRO A 13 4.61 5.52 -3.14
CA PRO A 13 4.65 6.96 -2.90
C PRO A 13 3.42 7.71 -3.42
N THR A 14 2.99 8.64 -2.58
CA THR A 14 1.98 9.67 -2.86
C THR A 14 2.65 11.05 -2.92
N ARG A 15 1.87 12.08 -3.27
CA ARG A 15 2.36 13.46 -3.25
C ARG A 15 2.88 13.86 -1.87
N ALA A 16 2.13 13.58 -0.79
CA ALA A 16 2.53 13.94 0.59
C ALA A 16 3.80 13.21 1.03
N THR A 17 3.91 11.89 0.79
CA THR A 17 5.13 11.14 1.15
C THR A 17 6.38 11.67 0.47
N ARG A 18 6.26 12.19 -0.77
CA ARG A 18 7.37 12.85 -1.47
C ARG A 18 7.69 14.24 -0.93
N ALA A 19 6.67 14.97 -0.51
CA ALA A 19 6.82 16.28 0.11
C ALA A 19 7.25 16.19 1.58
N LEU A 20 7.34 14.97 2.14
CA LEU A 20 7.59 14.71 3.55
C LEU A 20 6.53 15.35 4.46
N THR A 21 5.27 15.35 4.00
CA THR A 21 4.11 15.83 4.75
C THR A 21 3.20 14.68 5.17
N PHE A 22 2.27 14.95 6.08
CA PHE A 22 1.30 13.96 6.52
C PHE A 22 0.18 13.82 5.48
N PRO A 23 -0.02 12.64 4.89
CA PRO A 23 -1.09 12.43 3.93
C PRO A 23 -2.46 12.49 4.61
N ALA A 24 -3.46 12.96 3.86
CA ALA A 24 -4.86 12.61 4.10
C ALA A 24 -5.18 11.27 3.37
N ASP A 25 -6.43 11.00 3.00
CA ASP A 25 -6.75 9.86 2.12
C ASP A 25 -6.51 10.24 0.64
N GLU A 26 -5.28 10.07 0.17
CA GLU A 26 -4.87 10.43 -1.18
C GLU A 26 -4.39 9.23 -2.02
N ALA A 27 -4.44 9.42 -3.33
CA ALA A 27 -4.00 8.45 -4.33
C ALA A 27 -2.47 8.32 -4.39
N ILE A 28 -2.00 7.19 -4.91
CA ILE A 28 -0.61 7.10 -5.35
C ILE A 28 -0.39 8.04 -6.53
N ASP A 29 0.82 8.58 -6.62
CA ASP A 29 1.18 9.44 -7.74
C ASP A 29 1.78 8.62 -8.91
N GLU A 30 2.12 9.28 -10.02
CA GLU A 30 2.66 8.57 -11.21
C GLU A 30 3.92 7.75 -10.91
N ARG A 31 4.84 8.26 -10.08
CA ARG A 31 6.05 7.53 -9.70
C ARG A 31 5.71 6.38 -8.75
N GLY A 32 4.73 6.57 -7.88
CA GLY A 32 4.17 5.56 -7.02
C GLY A 32 3.54 4.43 -7.82
N ARG A 33 2.78 4.75 -8.86
CA ARG A 33 2.21 3.77 -9.78
C ARG A 33 3.28 2.94 -10.47
N ALA A 34 4.33 3.59 -10.99
CA ALA A 34 5.47 2.87 -11.57
C ALA A 34 6.17 1.95 -10.55
N ALA A 35 6.35 2.41 -9.31
CA ALA A 35 6.92 1.60 -8.23
C ALA A 35 6.02 0.40 -7.84
N ALA A 36 4.70 0.60 -7.81
CA ALA A 36 3.72 -0.45 -7.54
C ALA A 36 3.70 -1.50 -8.66
N VAL A 37 3.80 -1.10 -9.93
CA VAL A 37 3.96 -2.04 -11.05
C VAL A 37 5.24 -2.88 -10.87
N ALA A 38 6.35 -2.25 -10.49
CA ALA A 38 7.62 -2.95 -10.25
C ALA A 38 7.55 -3.94 -9.07
N LEU A 39 6.71 -3.68 -8.06
CA LEU A 39 6.49 -4.59 -6.93
C LEU A 39 6.07 -6.00 -7.38
N ARG A 40 5.33 -6.11 -8.49
CA ARG A 40 4.87 -7.41 -9.02
C ARG A 40 6.02 -8.38 -9.24
N ALA A 41 7.19 -7.91 -9.67
CA ALA A 41 8.34 -8.77 -9.91
C ALA A 41 9.00 -9.26 -8.61
N ALA A 42 8.76 -8.58 -7.48
CA ALA A 42 9.37 -8.87 -6.19
C ALA A 42 8.49 -9.73 -5.27
N VAL A 43 7.22 -9.95 -5.61
CA VAL A 43 6.27 -10.69 -4.77
C VAL A 43 5.88 -12.04 -5.39
N PRO A 44 5.58 -13.07 -4.56
CA PRO A 44 5.08 -14.35 -5.05
C PRO A 44 3.79 -14.22 -5.85
N VAL A 45 3.48 -15.22 -6.68
CA VAL A 45 2.23 -15.21 -7.49
C VAL A 45 1.01 -15.64 -6.68
N ARG A 46 1.20 -16.44 -5.62
CA ARG A 46 0.11 -16.96 -4.77
C ARG A 46 0.34 -16.56 -3.32
N LEU A 47 -0.23 -15.43 -2.93
CA LEU A 47 -0.30 -14.96 -1.56
C LEU A 47 -1.73 -14.55 -1.21
N GLU A 48 -2.04 -14.66 0.08
CA GLU A 48 -3.14 -13.90 0.67
C GLU A 48 -2.71 -12.44 0.77
N VAL A 49 -3.55 -11.52 0.30
CA VAL A 49 -3.26 -10.09 0.29
C VAL A 49 -4.15 -9.41 1.32
N LEU A 50 -3.53 -8.81 2.34
CA LEU A 50 -4.19 -7.95 3.31
C LEU A 50 -3.79 -6.50 3.03
N CYS A 51 -4.72 -5.57 3.18
CA CYS A 51 -4.50 -4.18 2.84
C CYS A 51 -5.18 -3.25 3.87
N SER A 52 -4.52 -2.15 4.20
CA SER A 52 -5.12 -1.02 4.91
C SER A 52 -6.31 -0.44 4.11
N PRO A 53 -7.31 0.16 4.78
CA PRO A 53 -8.39 0.86 4.09
C PRO A 53 -7.93 2.09 3.32
N ALA A 54 -6.70 2.62 3.49
CA ALA A 54 -6.25 3.82 2.77
C ALA A 54 -6.26 3.66 1.24
N LEU A 55 -6.64 4.72 0.51
CA LEU A 55 -6.71 4.73 -0.96
C LEU A 55 -5.37 4.33 -1.60
N CYS A 56 -4.26 4.93 -1.15
CA CYS A 56 -2.93 4.63 -1.66
C CYS A 56 -2.55 3.14 -1.50
N CYS A 57 -2.97 2.48 -0.42
CA CYS A 57 -2.74 1.06 -0.22
C CYS A 57 -3.52 0.22 -1.24
N ARG A 58 -4.81 0.53 -1.45
CA ARG A 58 -5.65 -0.18 -2.42
C ARG A 58 -5.13 -0.03 -3.85
N GLU A 59 -4.75 1.19 -4.25
CA GLU A 59 -4.19 1.45 -5.58
C GLU A 59 -2.81 0.80 -5.77
N THR A 60 -2.01 0.68 -4.71
CA THR A 60 -0.73 -0.05 -4.77
C THR A 60 -0.96 -1.53 -5.09
N VAL A 61 -1.94 -2.16 -4.43
CA VAL A 61 -2.30 -3.56 -4.68
C VAL A 61 -2.82 -3.75 -6.11
N GLU A 62 -3.68 -2.85 -6.56
CA GLU A 62 -4.23 -2.85 -7.92
C GLU A 62 -3.13 -2.68 -8.98
N ALA A 63 -2.27 -1.68 -8.83
CA ALA A 63 -1.19 -1.40 -9.78
C ALA A 63 -0.11 -2.52 -9.80
N ALA A 64 0.10 -3.21 -8.68
CA ALA A 64 0.94 -4.41 -8.63
C ALA A 64 0.27 -5.64 -9.27
N GLY A 65 -1.00 -5.56 -9.68
CA GLY A 65 -1.74 -6.65 -10.30
C GLY A 65 -1.92 -7.85 -9.37
N LEU A 66 -2.01 -7.61 -8.06
CA LEU A 66 -2.23 -8.66 -7.07
C LEU A 66 -3.72 -9.02 -7.01
N SER A 67 -4.03 -10.16 -6.41
CA SER A 67 -5.42 -10.54 -6.15
C SER A 67 -6.12 -9.49 -5.30
N GLN A 68 -7.44 -9.38 -5.45
CA GLN A 68 -8.26 -8.46 -4.67
C GLN A 68 -7.96 -8.62 -3.17
N PRO A 69 -7.57 -7.55 -2.47
CA PRO A 69 -7.14 -7.67 -1.09
C PRO A 69 -8.33 -7.82 -0.16
N THR A 70 -8.13 -8.49 0.97
CA THR A 70 -8.98 -8.29 2.14
C THR A 70 -8.59 -6.98 2.80
N VAL A 71 -9.54 -6.04 2.86
CA VAL A 71 -9.34 -4.76 3.56
C VAL A 71 -9.48 -5.01 5.06
N VAL A 72 -8.46 -4.63 5.82
CA VAL A 72 -8.37 -4.85 7.27
C VAL A 72 -8.32 -3.49 7.97
N PRO A 73 -9.41 -3.05 8.62
CA PRO A 73 -9.48 -1.75 9.29
C PRO A 73 -8.37 -1.51 10.32
N GLU A 74 -7.91 -2.56 10.99
CA GLU A 74 -6.84 -2.53 11.99
C GLU A 74 -5.46 -2.23 11.39
N LEU A 75 -5.32 -2.28 10.06
CA LEU A 75 -4.13 -1.85 9.34
C LEU A 75 -4.18 -0.37 8.90
N ALA A 76 -5.20 0.38 9.32
CA ALA A 76 -5.23 1.83 9.09
C ALA A 76 -3.99 2.50 9.69
N ASP A 77 -3.50 3.54 9.00
CA ASP A 77 -2.43 4.38 9.53
C ASP A 77 -2.91 5.10 10.81
N CYS A 78 -1.94 5.60 11.58
CA CYS A 78 -2.25 6.39 12.77
C CYS A 78 -3.07 7.63 12.40
N ASP A 79 -4.09 7.92 13.20
CA ASP A 79 -4.78 9.21 13.12
C ASP A 79 -3.83 10.32 13.59
N VAL A 80 -3.36 11.12 12.62
CA VAL A 80 -2.48 12.27 12.86
C VAL A 80 -3.27 13.56 13.11
N GLY A 81 -4.59 13.48 13.18
CA GLY A 81 -5.48 14.58 13.51
C GLY A 81 -5.31 15.79 12.59
N SER A 82 -5.15 16.97 13.19
CA SER A 82 -5.04 18.23 12.46
C SER A 82 -3.72 18.40 11.69
N TRP A 83 -2.82 17.42 11.72
CA TRP A 83 -1.59 17.44 10.93
C TRP A 83 -1.79 16.88 9.54
N ALA A 84 -2.90 16.18 9.25
CA ALA A 84 -3.19 15.63 7.93
C ALA A 84 -3.46 16.73 6.88
N GLY A 85 -2.85 16.58 5.70
CA GLY A 85 -2.98 17.51 4.56
C GLY A 85 -1.77 18.40 4.34
#